data_AF-A0AAW8UR78-F1
#
_entry.id   AF-A0AAW8UR78-F1
#
_cell.length_a   1.000
_cell.length_b   1.000
_cell.length_c   1.000
_cell.angle_alpha   90.00
_cell.angle_beta   90.00
_cell.angle_gamma   90.00
#
_symmetry.space_group_name_H-M   'P 1'
#
loop_
_entity.id
_entity.type
_entity.pdbx_description
1 polymer ?
#
loop_
_entity_poly.entity_id
_entity_poly.type
_entity_poly.pdbx_seq_one_letter_code
_entity_poly.pdbx_strand_id
1 'polypeptide(L)'
;MKRMIFTIIQGIGMAVVLSLLSMWIGEQFFSTYLPRLPEAKHGITFSAATFSIVLAPIIEEYLIRVKLLPFLIRRTNLPAAVFFSSFIFSVLHGQVFLLPYFLNSLVYSWVSLKTKKAYGSMIVHSAYNFIALIPGL
;
A
#
# COMPACT_ATOMS: atom_id res chain seq x y z
N MET A 1 -5.39 2.84 23.45
CA MET A 1 -4.16 3.41 22.86
C MET A 1 -3.05 2.37 22.62
N LYS A 2 -2.55 1.65 23.64
CA LYS A 2 -1.45 0.66 23.48
C LYS A 2 -1.70 -0.41 22.39
N ARG A 3 -2.89 -1.01 22.35
CA ARG A 3 -3.26 -2.03 21.34
C ARG A 3 -3.24 -1.52 19.89
N MET A 4 -3.53 -0.23 19.70
CA MET A 4 -3.55 0.41 18.39
C MET A 4 -2.13 0.65 17.89
N ILE A 5 -1.26 1.21 18.73
CA ILE A 5 0.16 1.40 18.41
C ILE A 5 0.80 0.06 18.02
N PHE A 6 0.53 -0.99 18.81
CA PHE A 6 1.01 -2.33 18.49
C PHE A 6 0.50 -2.83 17.12
N THR A 7 -0.76 -2.58 16.78
CA THR A 7 -1.33 -2.97 15.47
C THR A 7 -0.68 -2.20 14.32
N ILE A 8 -0.38 -0.91 14.51
CA ILE A 8 0.33 -0.10 13.51
C ILE A 8 1.75 -0.64 13.29
N ILE A 9 2.49 -0.95 14.36
CA ILE A 9 3.83 -1.54 14.27
C ILE A 9 3.80 -2.87 13.52
N GLN A 10 2.82 -3.74 13.83
CA GLN A 10 2.62 -4.99 13.09
C GLN A 10 2.33 -4.73 11.61
N GLY A 11 1.48 -3.75 11.30
CA GLY A 11 1.15 -3.35 9.94
C GLY A 11 2.38 -2.88 9.16
N ILE A 12 3.24 -2.06 9.77
CA ILE A 12 4.50 -1.62 9.16
C ILE A 12 5.40 -2.83 8.86
N GLY A 13 5.59 -3.72 9.85
CA GLY A 13 6.38 -4.93 9.67
C GLY A 13 5.86 -5.83 8.54
N MET A 14 4.55 -6.04 8.47
CA MET A 14 3.91 -6.81 7.40
C MET A 14 4.10 -6.16 6.03
N ALA A 15 3.89 -4.84 5.93
CA ALA A 15 4.07 -4.12 4.67
C ALA A 15 5.52 -4.25 4.15
N VAL A 16 6.51 -4.12 5.03
CA VAL A 16 7.93 -4.31 4.67
C VAL A 16 8.19 -5.72 4.16
N VAL A 17 7.78 -6.75 4.91
CA VAL A 17 7.97 -8.16 4.53
C VAL A 17 7.32 -8.46 3.18
N LEU A 18 6.09 -8.02 2.98
CA LEU A 18 5.37 -8.23 1.71
C LEU A 18 6.01 -7.50 0.55
N SER A 19 6.66 -6.36 0.81
CA SER A 19 7.37 -5.59 -0.21
C SER A 19 8.66 -6.28 -0.64
N LEU A 20 9.47 -6.75 0.30
CA LEU A 20 10.66 -7.54 0.00
C LEU A 20 10.31 -8.83 -0.78
N LEU A 21 9.23 -9.51 -0.37
CA LEU A 21 8.70 -10.65 -1.10
C LEU A 21 8.25 -10.27 -2.51
N SER A 22 7.52 -9.16 -2.65
CA SER A 22 7.02 -8.71 -3.95
C SER A 22 8.14 -8.25 -4.87
N MET A 23 9.20 -7.64 -4.36
CA MET A 23 10.40 -7.31 -5.13
C MET A 23 11.09 -8.58 -5.63
N TRP A 24 11.26 -9.57 -4.75
CA TRP A 24 11.85 -10.84 -5.15
C TRP A 24 11.03 -11.54 -6.24
N ILE A 25 9.69 -11.58 -6.12
CA ILE A 25 8.80 -12.11 -7.16
C ILE A 25 8.87 -11.25 -8.43
N GLY A 26 8.88 -9.92 -8.27
CA GLY A 26 8.92 -8.94 -9.35
C GLY A 26 10.17 -9.12 -10.22
N GLU A 27 11.35 -9.27 -9.62
CA GLU A 27 12.59 -9.54 -10.36
C GLU A 27 12.48 -10.79 -11.24
N GLN A 28 11.88 -11.87 -10.72
CA GLN A 28 11.64 -13.09 -11.50
C GLN A 28 10.62 -12.86 -12.64
N PHE A 29 9.56 -12.11 -12.36
CA PHE A 29 8.53 -11.77 -13.35
C PHE A 29 9.10 -10.89 -14.47
N PHE A 30 9.69 -9.75 -14.12
CA PHE A 30 10.20 -8.78 -15.09
C PHE A 30 11.38 -9.33 -15.90
N SER A 31 12.30 -10.09 -15.27
CA SER A 31 13.42 -10.71 -16.00
C SER A 31 12.96 -11.73 -17.07
N THR A 32 11.78 -12.31 -16.90
CA THR A 32 11.22 -13.29 -17.84
C THR A 32 10.46 -12.63 -18.99
N TYR A 33 9.72 -11.54 -18.73
CA TYR A 33 8.72 -11.02 -19.67
C TYR A 33 9.02 -9.63 -20.25
N LEU A 34 9.94 -8.85 -19.67
CA LEU A 34 10.20 -7.48 -20.12
C LEU A 34 11.71 -7.20 -20.25
N PRO A 35 12.19 -6.72 -21.40
CA PRO A 35 13.59 -6.30 -21.52
C PRO A 35 13.86 -5.14 -20.55
N ARG A 36 14.98 -5.22 -19.83
CA ARG A 36 15.43 -4.14 -18.92
C ARG A 36 15.64 -2.87 -19.74
N LEU A 37 14.72 -1.92 -19.60
CA LEU A 37 14.91 -0.57 -20.13
C LEU A 37 15.96 0.16 -19.27
N PRO A 38 16.75 1.08 -19.86
CA PRO A 38 17.65 1.91 -19.08
C PRO A 38 16.88 2.64 -17.97
N GLU A 39 17.33 2.52 -16.73
CA GLU A 39 16.75 3.28 -15.62
C GLU A 39 16.87 4.78 -15.93
N ALA A 40 15.72 5.42 -16.11
CA ALA A 40 15.69 6.87 -16.26
C ALA A 40 15.96 7.51 -14.89
N LYS A 41 17.19 8.00 -14.70
CA LYS A 41 17.62 8.69 -13.48
C LYS A 41 16.93 10.05 -13.37
N HIS A 42 15.74 10.07 -12.78
CA HIS A 42 15.09 11.30 -12.37
C HIS A 42 15.38 11.54 -10.88
N GLY A 43 15.89 12.72 -10.54
CA GLY A 43 16.03 13.13 -9.15
C GLY A 43 14.65 13.34 -8.52
N ILE A 44 14.41 12.80 -7.32
CA ILE A 44 13.20 13.06 -6.56
C ILE A 44 13.35 14.43 -5.89
N THR A 45 12.44 15.36 -6.18
CA THR A 45 12.39 16.65 -5.50
C THR A 45 11.80 16.49 -4.10
N PHE A 46 12.15 17.38 -3.17
CA PHE A 46 11.58 17.37 -1.81
C PHE A 46 10.05 17.47 -1.80
N SER A 47 9.48 18.25 -2.73
CA SER A 47 8.02 18.38 -2.89
C SER A 47 7.37 17.10 -3.40
N ALA A 48 7.98 16.43 -4.39
CA ALA A 48 7.50 15.13 -4.87
C ALA A 48 7.58 14.05 -3.78
N ALA A 49 8.69 13.98 -3.04
CA ALA A 49 8.82 13.07 -1.89
C ALA A 49 7.74 13.33 -0.83
N THR A 50 7.54 14.59 -0.44
CA THR A 50 6.53 14.96 0.56
C THR A 50 5.13 14.57 0.12
N PHE A 51 4.78 14.84 -1.14
CA PHE A 51 3.48 14.46 -1.70
C PHE A 51 3.29 12.94 -1.66
N SER A 52 4.26 12.17 -2.16
CA SER A 52 4.16 10.70 -2.24
C SER A 52 4.18 10.01 -0.88
N ILE A 53 4.88 10.55 0.12
CA ILE A 53 4.94 9.94 1.47
C ILE A 53 3.73 10.30 2.31
N VAL A 54 3.22 11.53 2.19
CA VAL A 54 2.23 12.05 3.15
C VAL A 54 0.88 12.31 2.49
N LEU A 55 0.83 13.20 1.50
CA LEU A 55 -0.45 13.68 0.96
C LEU A 55 -1.19 12.60 0.17
N ALA A 56 -0.48 11.87 -0.69
CA ALA A 56 -1.07 10.79 -1.48
C ALA A 56 -1.65 9.68 -0.58
N PRO A 57 -0.91 9.09 0.37
CA PRO A 57 -1.46 8.10 1.29
C PRO A 57 -2.69 8.56 2.08
N ILE A 58 -2.74 9.83 2.50
CA ILE A 58 -3.91 10.39 3.20
C ILE A 58 -5.14 10.41 2.28
N ILE A 59 -4.99 10.89 1.05
CA ILE A 59 -6.08 10.97 0.08
C ILE A 59 -6.55 9.57 -0.31
N GLU A 60 -5.62 8.68 -0.64
CA GLU A 60 -5.90 7.31 -1.06
C GLU A 60 -6.59 6.51 0.04
N GLU A 61 -6.07 6.53 1.26
CA GLU A 61 -6.68 5.82 2.38
C GLU A 61 -8.02 6.44 2.81
N TYR A 62 -8.23 7.75 2.60
CA TYR A 62 -9.54 8.35 2.79
C TYR A 62 -10.55 7.80 1.78
N LEU A 63 -10.22 7.84 0.48
CA LEU A 63 -11.09 7.32 -0.57
C LEU A 63 -11.38 5.84 -0.38
N ILE A 64 -10.38 5.06 0.03
CA ILE A 64 -10.49 3.61 0.07
C ILE A 64 -11.05 3.13 1.42
N ARG A 65 -10.51 3.56 2.57
CA ARG A 65 -10.94 3.05 3.89
C ARG A 65 -12.13 3.80 4.48
N VAL A 66 -12.30 5.08 4.17
CA VAL A 66 -13.41 5.88 4.71
C VAL A 66 -14.62 5.83 3.79
N LYS A 67 -14.44 5.76 2.47
CA LYS A 67 -15.55 5.74 1.50
C LYS A 67 -15.82 4.34 0.93
N LEU A 68 -14.87 3.79 0.17
CA LEU A 68 -15.11 2.59 -0.64
C LEU A 68 -15.33 1.32 0.20
N LEU A 69 -14.44 1.02 1.14
CA LEU A 69 -14.50 -0.19 1.95
C LEU A 69 -15.81 -0.25 2.78
N PRO A 70 -16.22 0.80 3.52
CA PRO A 70 -17.50 0.79 4.21
C PRO A 70 -18.70 0.69 3.27
N PHE A 71 -18.63 1.28 2.07
CA PHE A 71 -19.66 1.12 1.05
C PHE A 71 -19.79 -0.34 0.61
N LEU A 72 -18.67 -1.02 0.33
CA LEU A 72 -18.67 -2.43 -0.04
C LEU A 72 -19.13 -3.34 1.10
N ILE A 73 -18.70 -3.08 2.34
CA ILE A 73 -19.17 -3.83 3.53
C ILE A 73 -20.70 -3.78 3.67
N ARG A 74 -21.35 -2.66 3.30
CA ARG A 74 -22.82 -2.54 3.32
C ARG A 74 -23.53 -3.28 2.19
N ARG A 75 -22.80 -3.68 1.14
CA ARG A 75 -23.36 -4.29 -0.08
C ARG A 75 -22.95 -5.76 -0.25
N THR A 76 -21.93 -6.21 0.47
CA THR A 76 -21.35 -7.56 0.39
C THR A 76 -21.02 -8.08 1.79
N ASN A 77 -20.27 -9.18 1.87
CA ASN A 77 -19.63 -9.60 3.14
C ASN A 77 -18.25 -8.94 3.32
N LEU A 78 -17.70 -9.03 4.54
CA LEU A 78 -16.43 -8.41 4.89
C LEU A 78 -15.24 -8.91 4.06
N PRO A 79 -15.03 -10.23 3.86
CA PRO A 79 -13.94 -10.72 3.01
C PRO A 79 -14.01 -10.18 1.57
N ALA A 80 -15.18 -10.21 0.94
CA ALA A 80 -15.38 -9.69 -0.40
C ALA A 80 -15.10 -8.18 -0.46
N ALA A 81 -15.57 -7.41 0.54
CA ALA A 81 -15.34 -5.97 0.60
C ALA A 81 -13.84 -5.63 0.70
N VAL A 82 -13.09 -6.35 1.52
CA VAL A 82 -11.64 -6.20 1.67
C VAL A 82 -10.91 -6.57 0.38
N PHE A 83 -11.29 -7.68 -0.24
CA PHE A 83 -10.72 -8.12 -1.52
C PHE A 83 -10.94 -7.08 -2.62
N PHE A 84 -12.19 -6.69 -2.88
CA PHE A 84 -12.51 -5.77 -3.97
C PHE A 84 -11.97 -4.36 -3.75
N SER A 85 -12.03 -3.82 -2.52
CA SER A 85 -11.42 -2.51 -2.24
C SER A 85 -9.89 -2.54 -2.44
N SER A 86 -9.24 -3.66 -2.09
CA SER A 86 -7.79 -3.80 -2.28
C SER A 86 -7.38 -4.03 -3.72
N PHE A 87 -8.21 -4.74 -4.48
CA PHE A 87 -8.00 -4.90 -5.91
C PHE A 87 -8.19 -3.58 -6.67
N ILE A 88 -9.22 -2.80 -6.33
CA ILE A 88 -9.40 -1.46 -6.90
C ILE A 88 -8.21 -0.55 -6.54
N PHE A 89 -7.76 -0.57 -5.28
CA PHE A 89 -6.57 0.16 -4.86
C PHE A 89 -5.35 -0.21 -5.70
N SER A 90 -5.08 -1.50 -5.94
CA SER A 90 -3.93 -1.93 -6.72
C SER A 90 -4.01 -1.49 -8.19
N VAL A 91 -5.18 -1.59 -8.81
CA VAL A 91 -5.39 -1.15 -10.20
C VAL A 91 -5.17 0.36 -10.35
N LEU A 92 -5.60 1.16 -9.37
CA LEU A 92 -5.44 2.62 -9.39
C LEU A 92 -3.96 3.07 -9.34
N HIS A 93 -3.03 2.20 -8.96
CA HIS A 93 -1.59 2.51 -9.03
C HIS A 93 -1.03 2.51 -10.46
N GLY A 94 -1.79 2.00 -11.44
CA GLY A 94 -1.44 2.09 -12.86
C GLY A 94 -0.22 1.26 -13.29
N GLN A 95 0.16 0.27 -12.50
CA GLN A 95 1.30 -0.62 -12.79
C GLN A 95 0.83 -1.96 -13.36
N VAL A 96 1.65 -2.61 -14.19
CA VAL A 96 1.36 -3.97 -14.70
C VAL A 96 1.45 -5.00 -13.58
N PHE A 97 2.48 -4.88 -12.73
CA PHE A 97 2.68 -5.78 -11.59
C PHE A 97 1.90 -5.29 -10.38
N LEU A 98 0.63 -5.70 -10.28
CA LEU A 98 -0.33 -5.25 -9.27
C LEU A 98 -0.12 -5.84 -7.87
N LEU A 99 0.62 -6.97 -7.79
CA LEU A 99 0.73 -7.78 -6.57
C LEU A 99 1.20 -7.01 -5.32
N PRO A 100 2.25 -6.16 -5.37
CA PRO A 100 2.71 -5.43 -4.18
C PRO A 100 1.62 -4.52 -3.61
N TYR A 101 0.95 -3.77 -4.49
CA TYR A 101 -0.10 -2.83 -4.12
C TYR A 101 -1.34 -3.54 -3.55
N PHE A 102 -1.70 -4.69 -4.13
CA PHE A 102 -2.80 -5.50 -3.64
C PHE A 102 -2.53 -6.02 -2.22
N LEU A 103 -1.37 -6.65 -2.01
CA LEU A 103 -0.97 -7.21 -0.72
C LEU A 103 -0.86 -6.14 0.36
N ASN A 104 -0.27 -4.98 0.05
CA ASN A 104 -0.20 -3.86 0.98
C ASN A 104 -1.58 -3.30 1.32
N SER A 105 -2.50 -3.18 0.37
CA SER A 105 -3.87 -2.75 0.67
C SER A 105 -4.64 -3.74 1.56
N LEU A 106 -4.34 -5.04 1.51
CA LEU A 106 -4.90 -6.00 2.47
C LEU A 106 -4.43 -5.68 3.90
N VAL A 107 -3.14 -5.37 4.08
CA VAL A 107 -2.59 -4.93 5.38
C VAL A 107 -3.26 -3.64 5.84
N TYR A 108 -3.39 -2.65 4.95
CA TYR A 108 -4.03 -1.37 5.28
C TYR A 108 -5.50 -1.55 5.67
N SER A 109 -6.23 -2.42 4.96
CA SER A 109 -7.60 -2.81 5.31
C SER A 109 -7.65 -3.42 6.70
N TRP A 110 -6.79 -4.39 6.99
CA TRP A 110 -6.70 -5.05 8.30
C TRP A 110 -6.40 -4.05 9.42
N VAL A 111 -5.42 -3.16 9.25
CA VAL A 111 -5.08 -2.13 10.24
C VAL A 111 -6.25 -1.19 10.47
N SER A 112 -6.91 -0.70 9.40
CA SER A 112 -8.04 0.23 9.53
C SER A 112 -9.23 -0.41 10.26
N LEU A 113 -9.54 -1.68 9.96
CA LEU A 113 -10.63 -2.42 10.57
C LEU A 113 -10.35 -2.76 12.03
N LYS A 114 -9.13 -3.20 12.34
CA LYS A 114 -8.70 -3.57 13.70
C LYS A 114 -8.58 -2.36 14.63
N THR A 115 -8.15 -1.22 14.09
CA THR A 115 -8.05 0.05 14.86
C THR A 115 -9.36 0.85 14.84
N LYS A 116 -10.31 0.52 13.96
CA LYS A 116 -11.55 1.27 13.67
C LYS A 116 -11.28 2.72 13.26
N LYS A 117 -10.11 2.99 12.69
CA LYS A 117 -9.63 4.33 12.34
C LYS A 117 -8.73 4.27 11.10
N ALA A 118 -9.00 5.12 10.12
CA ALA A 118 -8.20 5.17 8.88
C ALA A 118 -6.80 5.75 9.09
N TYR A 119 -6.57 6.58 10.11
CA TYR A 119 -5.22 7.13 10.35
C TYR A 119 -4.17 6.05 10.64
N GLY A 120 -4.59 4.90 11.21
CA GLY A 120 -3.67 3.79 11.44
C GLY A 120 -3.11 3.25 10.13
N SER A 121 -3.97 3.09 9.11
CA SER A 121 -3.53 2.63 7.80
C SER A 121 -2.81 3.74 7.00
N MET A 122 -3.19 5.01 7.17
CA MET A 122 -2.42 6.15 6.62
C MET A 122 -0.97 6.14 7.11
N ILE A 123 -0.73 5.93 8.42
CA ILE A 123 0.63 5.86 8.98
C ILE A 123 1.40 4.69 8.39
N VAL A 124 0.78 3.51 8.28
CA VAL A 124 1.42 2.31 7.71
C VAL A 124 1.76 2.53 6.23
N HIS A 125 0.84 3.14 5.47
CA HIS A 125 1.04 3.44 4.06
C HIS A 125 2.13 4.51 3.85
N SER A 126 2.12 5.60 4.63
CA SER A 126 3.19 6.59 4.62
C SER A 126 4.56 5.99 4.98
N ALA A 127 4.61 5.12 5.99
CA ALA A 127 5.83 4.42 6.35
C ALA A 127 6.33 3.51 5.23
N TYR A 128 5.42 2.81 4.55
CA TYR A 128 5.75 2.01 3.36
C TYR A 128 6.34 2.88 2.24
N ASN A 129 5.68 3.98 1.87
CA ASN A 129 6.17 4.87 0.81
C ASN A 129 7.51 5.53 1.18
N PHE A 130 7.73 5.84 2.45
CA PHE A 130 9.02 6.33 2.92
C PHE A 130 10.13 5.28 2.73
N ILE A 131 9.89 4.03 3.12
CA ILE A 131 10.86 2.94 2.97
C ILE A 131 11.14 2.66 1.50
N ALA A 132 10.11 2.66 0.65
CA ALA A 132 10.25 2.44 -0.79
C ALA A 132 11.04 3.54 -1.53
N LEU A 133 11.26 4.71 -0.91
CA LEU A 133 12.08 5.77 -1.45
C LEU A 133 13.56 5.67 -1.05
N ILE A 134 13.91 4.76 -0.14
CA ILE A 134 15.30 4.54 0.28
C ILE A 134 16.01 3.75 -0.84
N PRO A 135 17.04 4.30 -1.50
CA PRO A 135 17.74 3.59 -2.57
C PRO A 135 18.40 2.31 -2.06
N GLY A 136 18.21 1.19 -2.76
CA GLY A 136 18.82 -0.10 -2.42
C GLY A 136 18.05 -0.94 -1.39
N LEU A 137 16.85 -0.50 -1.00
CA LEU A 137 15.81 -1.32 -0.37
C LEU A 137 14.69 -1.60 -1.37
#